data_AF-A0A4Q3H7P3-F1
#
_entry.id   AF-A0A4Q3H7P3-F1
#
_cell.length_a   1.000
_cell.length_b   1.000
_cell.length_c   1.000
_cell.angle_alpha   90.00
_cell.angle_beta   90.00
_cell.angle_gamma   90.00
#
_symmetry.space_group_name_H-M   'P 1'
#
loop_
_entity.id
_entity.type
_entity.pdbx_description
1 polymer ?
#
loop_
_entity_poly.entity_id
_entity_poly.type
_entity_poly.pdbx_seq_one_letter_code
_entity_poly.pdbx_strand_id
1 'polypeptide(L)'
;MLAHALGLTGLAAVQRREGVVTAQYVNKLDLDGIDIVCLSYFRRDPATSIKTFCKRLRNRWPKCKVVIALWNAPESLLEDGAINALGADEVVTTVREAVLRIQRMIAPEEALQMQIADAPDNDTERVEALLATNVLDGHAREDLDSLAKRAASVFDVKFAVISAIDANDEYIIGQSVDLPGTRTRDGTDMITMPRDEAICNHVVAAGERLVVSDTLRDPRFVDHPAIRLWDTGSYAGAPLKTADGKVFGAFCLLDSEPRTFSDEELTLLDSMAADVVSLITGDDLVDTPAQPPERPPTNTVAQRVPD
;
A
#
# COMPACT_ATOMS: atom_id res chain seq x y z
N MET A 1 9.92 -20.28 0.52
CA MET A 1 9.55 -18.94 0.03
C MET A 1 9.74 -17.90 1.13
N LEU A 2 8.93 -17.89 2.21
CA LEU A 2 9.07 -16.88 3.28
C LEU A 2 10.48 -16.77 3.90
N ALA A 3 11.09 -17.89 4.31
CA ALA A 3 12.46 -17.86 4.86
C ALA A 3 13.50 -17.29 3.88
N HIS A 4 13.31 -17.49 2.58
CA HIS A 4 14.18 -16.91 1.55
C HIS A 4 13.92 -15.41 1.40
N ALA A 5 12.65 -14.98 1.39
CA ALA A 5 12.28 -13.56 1.32
C ALA A 5 12.82 -12.77 2.52
N LEU A 6 12.73 -13.33 3.73
CA LEU A 6 13.35 -12.75 4.94
C LEU A 6 14.87 -12.63 4.80
N GLY A 7 15.53 -13.64 4.23
CA GLY A 7 16.96 -13.60 3.95
C GLY A 7 17.38 -12.47 3.01
N LEU A 8 16.56 -12.13 2.01
CA LEU A 8 16.80 -10.99 1.12
C LEU A 8 16.73 -9.64 1.86
N THR A 9 16.00 -9.59 2.97
CA THR A 9 15.95 -8.41 3.86
C THR A 9 16.99 -8.42 4.96
N GLY A 10 17.95 -9.36 4.94
CA GLY A 10 18.99 -9.50 5.96
C GLY A 10 18.55 -10.23 7.23
N LEU A 11 17.31 -10.72 7.30
CA LEU A 11 16.79 -11.46 8.45
C LEU A 11 17.13 -12.96 8.34
N ALA A 12 17.88 -13.47 9.32
CA ALA A 12 18.21 -14.88 9.40
C ALA A 12 16.95 -15.71 9.74
N ALA A 13 16.56 -16.62 8.84
CA ALA A 13 15.40 -17.48 9.03
C ALA A 13 15.73 -18.94 8.71
N VAL A 14 15.30 -19.85 9.58
CA VAL A 14 15.44 -21.31 9.39
C VAL A 14 14.08 -21.93 9.14
N GLN A 15 13.91 -22.59 8.00
CA GLN A 15 12.70 -23.35 7.71
C GLN A 15 12.80 -24.76 8.31
N ARG A 16 11.80 -25.16 9.11
CA ARG A 16 11.58 -26.56 9.49
C ARG A 16 10.32 -27.09 8.79
N ARG A 17 10.45 -28.22 8.08
CA ARG A 17 9.33 -28.87 7.40
C ARG A 17 8.70 -29.87 8.34
N GLU A 18 7.43 -29.68 8.68
CA GLU A 18 6.64 -30.67 9.40
C GLU A 18 5.20 -30.72 8.90
N GLY A 19 4.66 -31.94 8.82
CA GLY A 19 3.30 -32.17 8.34
C GLY A 19 2.23 -32.09 9.43
N VAL A 20 2.58 -32.48 10.66
CA VAL A 20 1.68 -32.42 11.82
C VAL A 20 2.46 -31.95 13.03
N VAL A 21 2.03 -30.83 13.59
CA VAL A 21 2.65 -30.23 14.76
C VAL A 21 2.11 -30.94 16.01
N THR A 22 2.84 -31.97 16.48
CA THR A 22 2.46 -32.77 17.66
C THR A 22 3.06 -32.22 18.96
N ALA A 23 2.52 -32.68 20.10
CA ALA A 23 3.10 -32.43 21.42
C ALA A 23 4.59 -32.80 21.51
N GLN A 24 4.94 -33.95 20.95
CA GLN A 24 6.31 -34.45 20.96
C GLN A 24 7.23 -33.60 20.08
N TYR A 25 6.71 -33.06 18.97
CA TYR A 25 7.47 -32.14 18.13
C TYR A 25 7.83 -30.87 18.89
N VAL A 26 6.84 -30.21 19.53
CA VAL A 26 7.09 -29.01 20.36
C VAL A 26 8.14 -29.28 21.43
N ASN A 27 8.09 -30.46 22.05
CA ASN A 27 9.04 -30.80 23.10
C ASN A 27 10.48 -30.94 22.63
N LYS A 28 10.69 -31.29 21.35
CA LYS A 28 12.00 -31.43 20.70
C LYS A 28 12.49 -30.12 20.08
N LEU A 29 11.66 -29.08 20.05
CA LEU A 29 12.11 -27.77 19.58
C LEU A 29 13.14 -27.20 20.55
N ASP A 30 14.17 -26.64 19.96
CA ASP A 30 15.13 -25.77 20.61
C ASP A 30 14.96 -24.40 19.96
N LEU A 31 14.43 -23.45 20.74
CA LEU A 31 14.09 -22.10 20.33
C LEU A 31 14.87 -21.07 21.16
N ASP A 32 15.94 -21.50 21.83
CA ASP A 32 16.76 -20.60 22.61
C ASP A 32 17.47 -19.62 21.65
N GLY A 33 17.30 -18.32 21.90
CA GLY A 33 17.77 -17.26 21.00
C GLY A 33 16.90 -17.05 19.75
N ILE A 34 15.71 -17.65 19.66
CA ILE A 34 14.73 -17.36 18.61
C ILE A 34 13.68 -16.39 19.13
N ASP A 35 13.57 -15.23 18.50
CA ASP A 35 12.61 -14.19 18.89
C ASP A 35 11.21 -14.46 18.34
N ILE A 36 11.12 -15.01 17.12
CA ILE A 36 9.87 -15.17 16.38
C ILE A 36 9.73 -16.58 15.82
N VAL A 37 8.58 -17.20 16.06
CA VAL A 37 8.15 -18.44 15.39
C VAL A 37 7.00 -18.13 14.44
N CYS A 38 7.22 -18.38 13.16
CA CYS A 38 6.19 -18.28 12.13
C CYS A 38 5.59 -19.66 11.82
N LEU A 39 4.28 -19.82 12.01
CA LEU A 39 3.55 -21.04 11.68
C LEU A 39 2.83 -20.89 10.35
N SER A 40 3.24 -21.69 9.38
CA SER A 40 2.71 -21.66 8.01
C SER A 40 1.61 -22.71 7.83
N TYR A 41 0.38 -22.28 7.60
CA TYR A 41 -0.78 -23.15 7.36
C TYR A 41 -1.34 -23.01 5.95
N PHE A 42 -1.62 -24.16 5.34
CA PHE A 42 -2.27 -24.27 4.02
C PHE A 42 -3.67 -24.91 4.10
N ARG A 43 -4.14 -25.27 5.31
CA ARG A 43 -5.44 -25.92 5.54
C ARG A 43 -6.53 -24.87 5.74
N ARG A 44 -7.77 -25.19 5.32
CA ARG A 44 -8.94 -24.33 5.44
C ARG A 44 -9.45 -24.13 6.88
N ASP A 45 -9.20 -25.08 7.78
CA ASP A 45 -9.56 -24.94 9.20
C ASP A 45 -8.39 -25.34 10.12
N PRO A 46 -7.42 -24.44 10.34
CA PRO A 46 -6.27 -24.69 11.19
C PRO A 46 -6.49 -24.29 12.66
N ALA A 47 -7.65 -23.73 13.03
CA ALA A 47 -7.83 -22.98 14.27
C ALA A 47 -7.49 -23.78 15.53
N THR A 48 -8.01 -25.00 15.67
CA THR A 48 -7.74 -25.87 16.84
C THR A 48 -6.26 -26.25 16.95
N SER A 49 -5.62 -26.53 15.81
CA SER A 49 -4.20 -26.89 15.76
C SER A 49 -3.33 -25.70 16.18
N ILE A 50 -3.64 -24.50 15.67
CA ILE A 50 -2.96 -23.26 16.03
C ILE A 50 -3.07 -23.01 17.53
N LYS A 51 -4.29 -22.99 18.08
CA LYS A 51 -4.53 -22.72 19.51
C LYS A 51 -3.74 -23.65 20.42
N THR A 52 -3.76 -24.95 20.08
CA THR A 52 -3.04 -25.97 20.85
C THR A 52 -1.53 -25.75 20.81
N PHE A 53 -0.99 -25.36 19.65
CA PHE A 53 0.42 -25.08 19.51
C PHE A 53 0.82 -23.79 20.24
N CYS A 54 0.12 -22.68 20.00
CA CYS A 54 0.38 -21.39 20.64
C CYS A 54 0.40 -21.53 22.17
N LYS A 55 -0.58 -22.24 22.75
CA LYS A 55 -0.63 -22.50 24.19
C LYS A 55 0.61 -23.25 24.69
N ARG A 56 1.06 -24.29 23.97
CA ARG A 56 2.24 -25.08 24.36
C ARG A 56 3.54 -24.29 24.21
N LEU A 57 3.67 -23.53 23.12
CA LEU A 57 4.84 -22.70 22.86
C LEU A 57 4.95 -21.62 23.94
N ARG A 58 3.87 -20.87 24.22
CA ARG A 58 3.86 -19.83 25.27
C ARG A 58 4.16 -20.38 26.67
N ASN A 59 3.72 -21.60 26.98
CA ASN A 59 4.04 -22.23 28.27
C ASN A 59 5.54 -22.50 28.46
N ARG A 60 6.30 -22.72 27.37
CA ARG A 60 7.73 -23.08 27.45
C ARG A 60 8.65 -21.92 27.07
N TRP A 61 8.23 -21.07 26.14
CA TRP A 61 8.95 -19.89 25.66
C TRP A 61 8.01 -18.68 25.66
N PRO A 62 7.71 -18.09 26.83
CA PRO A 62 6.73 -17.00 26.96
C PRO A 62 7.14 -15.70 26.27
N LYS A 63 8.44 -15.51 26.00
CA LYS A 63 8.98 -14.33 25.31
C LYS A 63 8.98 -14.44 23.79
N CYS A 64 8.86 -15.65 23.25
CA CYS A 64 8.85 -15.88 21.80
C CYS A 64 7.53 -15.37 21.22
N LYS A 65 7.63 -14.55 20.18
CA LYS A 65 6.48 -14.06 19.43
C LYS A 65 6.00 -15.10 18.43
N VAL A 66 4.69 -15.15 18.21
CA VAL A 66 4.06 -16.11 17.31
C VAL A 66 3.37 -15.39 16.16
N VAL A 67 3.85 -15.65 14.93
CA VAL A 67 3.22 -15.17 13.70
C VAL A 67 2.51 -16.36 13.04
N ILE A 68 1.23 -16.20 12.69
CA ILE A 68 0.47 -17.23 11.97
C ILE A 68 0.32 -16.81 10.52
N ALA A 69 0.90 -17.58 9.60
CA ALA A 69 0.75 -17.38 8.18
C ALA A 69 -0.34 -18.29 7.60
N LEU A 70 -1.45 -17.67 7.19
CA LEU A 70 -2.67 -18.28 6.67
C LEU A 70 -2.75 -18.10 5.14
N TRP A 71 -1.99 -18.90 4.39
CA TRP A 71 -1.84 -18.67 2.94
C TRP A 71 -3.13 -18.91 2.13
N ASN A 72 -4.00 -19.80 2.60
CA ASN A 72 -5.23 -20.23 1.92
C ASN A 72 -6.41 -20.40 2.91
N ALA A 73 -6.37 -19.69 4.03
CA ALA A 73 -7.39 -19.82 5.06
C ALA A 73 -8.54 -18.83 4.82
N PRO A 74 -9.78 -19.14 5.27
CA PRO A 74 -10.93 -18.25 5.11
C PRO A 74 -10.74 -16.95 5.90
N GLU A 75 -11.30 -15.86 5.37
CA GLU A 75 -11.26 -14.53 5.98
C GLU A 75 -11.89 -14.46 7.38
N SER A 76 -12.80 -15.38 7.70
CA SER A 76 -13.39 -15.49 9.05
C SER A 76 -12.36 -15.74 10.17
N LEU A 77 -11.16 -16.23 9.83
CA LEU A 77 -10.05 -16.37 10.79
C LEU A 77 -9.29 -15.07 11.02
N LEU A 78 -9.63 -14.02 10.29
CA LEU A 78 -8.96 -12.72 10.27
C LEU A 78 -9.76 -11.65 11.05
N GLU A 79 -10.96 -11.98 11.52
CA GLU A 79 -11.71 -11.13 12.44
C GLU A 79 -10.96 -10.98 13.78
N ASP A 80 -10.95 -9.79 14.39
CA ASP A 80 -10.18 -9.49 15.60
C ASP A 80 -10.45 -10.46 16.76
N GLY A 81 -11.70 -10.92 16.90
CA GLY A 81 -12.08 -11.93 17.89
C GLY A 81 -11.48 -13.31 17.61
N ALA A 82 -11.34 -13.68 16.33
CA ALA A 82 -10.74 -14.93 15.90
C ALA A 82 -9.22 -14.92 16.10
N ILE A 83 -8.54 -13.82 15.72
CA ILE A 83 -7.09 -13.65 15.86
C ILE A 83 -6.68 -13.78 17.33
N ASN A 84 -7.34 -13.04 18.23
CA ASN A 84 -7.07 -13.13 19.67
C ASN A 84 -7.30 -14.56 20.20
N ALA A 85 -8.35 -15.23 19.72
CA ALA A 85 -8.64 -16.60 20.13
C ALA A 85 -7.59 -17.62 19.65
N LEU A 86 -6.79 -17.33 18.60
CA LEU A 86 -5.68 -18.17 18.13
C LEU A 86 -4.47 -18.10 19.07
N GLY A 87 -4.34 -17.05 19.87
CA GLY A 87 -3.18 -16.81 20.74
C GLY A 87 -1.92 -16.42 19.96
N ALA A 88 -2.08 -15.90 18.74
CA ALA A 88 -1.03 -15.33 17.91
C ALA A 88 -0.69 -13.91 18.36
N ASP A 89 0.54 -13.46 18.12
CA ASP A 89 0.89 -12.04 18.19
C ASP A 89 0.52 -11.34 16.88
N GLU A 90 0.68 -12.00 15.74
CA GLU A 90 0.36 -11.46 14.41
C GLU A 90 -0.22 -12.53 13.48
N VAL A 91 -1.06 -12.12 12.52
CA VAL A 91 -1.62 -13.00 11.47
C VAL A 91 -1.41 -12.39 10.10
N VAL A 92 -0.89 -13.19 9.17
CA VAL A 92 -0.52 -12.76 7.82
C VAL A 92 -1.08 -13.71 6.78
N THR A 93 -1.44 -13.19 5.61
CA THR A 93 -1.99 -13.99 4.50
C THR A 93 -1.10 -13.97 3.27
N THR A 94 -0.17 -13.02 3.17
CA THR A 94 0.76 -12.91 2.04
C THR A 94 2.22 -12.89 2.48
N VAL A 95 3.13 -13.33 1.60
CA VAL A 95 4.57 -13.38 1.93
C VAL A 95 5.12 -11.99 2.20
N ARG A 96 4.64 -10.99 1.45
CA ARG A 96 5.01 -9.59 1.62
C ARG A 96 4.59 -9.06 2.99
N GLU A 97 3.34 -9.28 3.38
CA GLU A 97 2.83 -8.91 4.72
C GLU A 97 3.63 -9.60 5.83
N ALA A 98 3.95 -10.89 5.66
CA ALA A 98 4.78 -11.65 6.61
C ALA A 98 6.18 -11.04 6.80
N VAL A 99 6.86 -10.69 5.72
CA VAL A 99 8.19 -10.05 5.79
C VAL A 99 8.10 -8.72 6.53
N LEU A 100 7.17 -7.85 6.14
CA LEU A 100 7.03 -6.52 6.73
C LEU A 100 6.63 -6.57 8.21
N ARG A 101 5.67 -7.42 8.61
CA ARG A 101 5.30 -7.58 10.02
C ARG A 101 6.45 -8.13 10.85
N ILE A 102 7.16 -9.14 10.35
CA ILE A 102 8.31 -9.73 11.05
C ILE A 102 9.43 -8.70 11.23
N GLN A 103 9.75 -7.91 10.19
CA GLN A 103 10.72 -6.82 10.29
C GLN A 103 10.32 -5.80 11.37
N ARG A 104 9.07 -5.34 11.36
CA ARG A 104 8.53 -4.43 12.37
C ARG A 104 8.61 -4.98 13.80
N MET A 105 8.42 -6.29 13.97
CA MET A 105 8.53 -6.94 15.28
C MET A 105 9.98 -7.03 15.79
N ILE A 106 10.96 -7.17 14.89
CA ILE A 106 12.38 -7.32 15.24
C ILE A 106 13.04 -5.95 15.44
N ALA A 107 12.76 -5.01 14.55
CA ALA A 107 13.38 -3.68 14.50
C ALA A 107 12.30 -2.61 14.25
N PRO A 108 11.53 -2.23 15.29
CA PRO A 108 10.42 -1.29 15.14
C PRO A 108 10.87 0.10 14.69
N GLU A 109 12.05 0.56 15.09
CA GLU A 109 12.61 1.85 14.68
C GLU A 109 12.97 1.86 13.19
N GLU A 110 13.61 0.80 12.68
CA GLU A 110 13.93 0.65 11.25
C GLU A 110 12.65 0.51 10.41
N ALA A 111 11.66 -0.22 10.91
CA ALA A 111 10.38 -0.37 10.22
C ALA A 111 9.61 0.94 10.14
N LEU A 112 9.74 1.83 11.13
CA LEU A 112 9.17 3.17 11.08
C LEU A 112 9.89 4.03 10.01
N GLN A 113 11.23 3.95 9.93
CA GLN A 113 11.99 4.62 8.87
C GLN A 113 11.62 4.11 7.47
N MET A 114 11.33 2.82 7.31
CA MET A 114 10.86 2.22 6.06
C MET A 114 9.47 2.71 5.61
N GLN A 115 8.73 3.43 6.46
CA GLN A 115 7.46 4.07 6.07
C GLN A 115 7.68 5.41 5.36
N ILE A 116 8.90 5.96 5.41
CA ILE A 116 9.24 7.17 4.67
C ILE A 116 9.63 6.75 3.25
N ALA A 117 8.96 7.32 2.25
CA ALA A 117 9.33 7.09 0.88
C ALA A 117 10.64 7.84 0.55
N ASP A 118 11.59 7.15 -0.07
CA ASP A 118 12.82 7.77 -0.55
C ASP A 118 12.49 8.88 -1.55
N ALA A 119 13.25 9.98 -1.50
CA ALA A 119 13.12 11.03 -2.49
C ALA A 119 13.54 10.50 -3.89
N PRO A 120 12.80 10.83 -4.96
CA PRO A 120 13.22 10.52 -6.33
C PRO A 120 14.61 11.07 -6.66
N ASP A 121 15.36 10.41 -7.54
CA ASP A 121 16.66 10.90 -8.02
C ASP A 121 16.56 12.30 -8.65
N ASN A 122 15.40 12.64 -9.21
CA ASN A 122 15.11 13.91 -9.89
C ASN A 122 14.31 14.89 -9.01
N ASP A 123 14.36 14.78 -7.68
CA ASP A 123 13.48 15.51 -6.76
C ASP A 123 13.55 17.04 -6.92
N THR A 124 14.75 17.60 -7.15
CA THR A 124 14.89 19.05 -7.40
C THR A 124 14.13 19.50 -8.65
N GLU A 125 14.31 18.80 -9.77
CA GLU A 125 13.63 19.12 -11.04
C GLU A 125 12.11 18.90 -10.92
N ARG A 126 11.68 17.93 -10.12
CA ARG A 126 10.28 17.65 -9.80
C ARG A 126 9.63 18.79 -9.01
N VAL A 127 10.33 19.31 -7.99
CA VAL A 127 9.85 20.47 -7.20
C VAL A 127 9.82 21.73 -8.07
N GLU A 128 10.81 21.95 -8.94
CA GLU A 128 10.77 23.05 -9.91
C GLU A 128 9.57 22.96 -10.85
N ALA A 129 9.26 21.76 -11.34
CA ALA A 129 8.07 21.51 -12.15
C ALA A 129 6.77 21.81 -11.39
N LEU A 130 6.65 21.41 -10.11
CA LEU A 130 5.52 21.78 -9.26
C LEU A 130 5.37 23.30 -9.17
N LEU A 131 6.45 24.00 -8.83
CA LEU A 131 6.42 25.46 -8.63
C LEU A 131 6.05 26.19 -9.93
N ALA A 132 6.48 25.69 -11.09
CA ALA A 132 6.12 26.26 -12.39
C ALA A 132 4.60 26.24 -12.68
N THR A 133 3.85 25.31 -12.08
CA THR A 133 2.38 25.25 -12.24
C THR A 133 1.64 26.37 -11.49
N ASN A 134 2.27 27.00 -10.50
CA ASN A 134 1.64 27.94 -9.57
C ASN A 134 0.41 27.39 -8.81
N VAL A 135 0.13 26.08 -8.85
CA VAL A 135 -1.10 25.50 -8.24
C VAL A 135 -1.21 25.74 -6.73
N LEU A 136 -0.07 25.92 -6.06
CA LEU A 136 -0.01 26.18 -4.61
C LEU A 136 -0.51 27.57 -4.21
N ASP A 137 -0.78 28.49 -5.15
CA ASP A 137 -1.42 29.78 -4.83
C ASP A 137 -2.94 29.65 -4.56
N GLY A 138 -3.52 28.47 -4.81
CA GLY A 138 -4.93 28.15 -4.61
C GLY A 138 -5.88 28.58 -5.73
N HIS A 139 -5.39 29.12 -6.86
CA HIS A 139 -6.25 29.62 -7.94
C HIS A 139 -7.19 28.56 -8.54
N ALA A 140 -6.74 27.30 -8.60
CA ALA A 140 -7.48 26.18 -9.19
C ALA A 140 -8.34 25.39 -8.17
N ARG A 141 -8.39 25.83 -6.91
CA ARG A 141 -8.96 25.04 -5.80
C ARG A 141 -10.41 24.59 -6.03
N GLU A 142 -11.27 25.47 -6.56
CA GLU A 142 -12.69 25.16 -6.79
C GLU A 142 -12.88 24.07 -7.87
N ASP A 143 -12.11 24.13 -8.95
CA ASP A 143 -12.15 23.15 -10.03
C ASP A 143 -11.56 21.80 -9.59
N LEU A 144 -10.47 21.83 -8.82
CA LEU A 144 -9.85 20.64 -8.23
C LEU A 144 -10.76 19.96 -7.20
N ASP A 145 -11.41 20.71 -6.32
CA ASP A 145 -12.43 20.18 -5.40
C ASP A 145 -13.59 19.55 -6.17
N SER A 146 -14.00 20.16 -7.29
CA SER A 146 -15.06 19.62 -8.15
C SER A 146 -14.66 18.33 -8.85
N LEU A 147 -13.40 18.19 -9.30
CA LEU A 147 -12.85 16.94 -9.81
C LEU A 147 -12.81 15.85 -8.74
N ALA A 148 -12.32 16.18 -7.55
CA ALA A 148 -12.28 15.25 -6.43
C ALA A 148 -13.68 14.76 -6.03
N LYS A 149 -14.69 15.65 -5.99
CA LYS A 149 -16.10 15.27 -5.76
C LYS A 149 -16.62 14.29 -6.82
N ARG A 150 -16.31 14.53 -8.10
CA ARG A 150 -16.71 13.61 -9.17
C ARG A 150 -16.06 12.25 -8.99
N ALA A 151 -14.76 12.19 -8.70
CA ALA A 151 -14.09 10.92 -8.46
C ALA A 151 -14.70 10.17 -7.27
N ALA A 152 -14.89 10.84 -6.12
CA ALA A 152 -15.50 10.22 -4.96
C ALA A 152 -16.88 9.60 -5.31
N SER A 153 -17.68 10.29 -6.12
CA SER A 153 -18.98 9.78 -6.58
C SER A 153 -18.88 8.67 -7.61
N VAL A 154 -17.94 8.73 -8.56
CA VAL A 154 -17.80 7.76 -9.65
C VAL A 154 -17.25 6.43 -9.13
N PHE A 155 -16.28 6.51 -8.22
CA PHE A 155 -15.70 5.36 -7.57
C PHE A 155 -16.51 4.87 -6.37
N ASP A 156 -17.54 5.59 -5.93
CA ASP A 156 -18.30 5.25 -4.72
C ASP A 156 -17.37 5.04 -3.52
N VAL A 157 -16.52 6.03 -3.23
CA VAL A 157 -15.60 6.05 -2.09
C VAL A 157 -15.95 7.18 -1.13
N LYS A 158 -15.55 7.05 0.14
CA LYS A 158 -15.81 8.05 1.18
C LYS A 158 -15.30 9.45 0.80
N PHE A 159 -14.07 9.55 0.27
CA PHE A 159 -13.53 10.81 -0.23
C PHE A 159 -12.38 10.60 -1.23
N ALA A 160 -12.10 11.65 -1.99
CA ALA A 160 -10.95 11.76 -2.87
C ALA A 160 -10.18 13.05 -2.58
N VAL A 161 -8.86 13.01 -2.75
CA VAL A 161 -7.97 14.17 -2.57
C VAL A 161 -6.98 14.26 -3.72
N ILE A 162 -6.59 15.48 -4.04
CA ILE A 162 -5.54 15.81 -4.99
C ILE A 162 -4.44 16.45 -4.16
N SER A 163 -3.26 15.83 -4.14
CA SER A 163 -2.12 16.34 -3.40
C SER A 163 -0.99 16.78 -4.31
N ALA A 164 -0.29 17.84 -3.89
CA ALA A 164 0.97 18.29 -4.43
C ALA A 164 2.04 18.16 -3.35
N ILE A 165 3.22 17.67 -3.70
CA ILE A 165 4.30 17.41 -2.75
C ILE A 165 5.46 18.30 -3.09
N ASP A 166 5.87 19.21 -2.21
CA ASP A 166 7.05 20.05 -2.44
C ASP A 166 8.32 19.36 -1.90
N ALA A 167 9.37 20.11 -1.58
CA ALA A 167 10.59 19.55 -1.00
C ALA A 167 10.37 18.96 0.41
N ASN A 168 9.53 19.59 1.23
CA ASN A 168 9.41 19.33 2.68
C ASN A 168 8.01 18.92 3.13
N ASP A 169 6.96 19.30 2.40
CA ASP A 169 5.58 19.23 2.80
C ASP A 169 4.68 18.68 1.67
N GLU A 170 3.59 18.06 2.05
CA GLU A 170 2.44 17.79 1.21
C GLU A 170 1.40 18.91 1.38
N TYR A 171 0.74 19.26 0.28
CA TYR A 171 -0.40 20.17 0.23
C TYR A 171 -1.59 19.47 -0.44
N ILE A 172 -2.74 19.45 0.24
CA ILE A 172 -4.00 19.00 -0.35
C ILE A 172 -4.60 20.18 -1.13
N ILE A 173 -4.35 20.18 -2.44
CA ILE A 173 -4.76 21.22 -3.39
C ILE A 173 -6.20 21.03 -3.90
N GLY A 174 -6.78 19.85 -3.70
CA GLY A 174 -8.18 19.57 -3.96
C GLY A 174 -8.73 18.46 -3.06
N GLN A 175 -9.98 18.57 -2.64
CA GLN A 175 -10.64 17.61 -1.74
C GLN A 175 -12.13 17.46 -2.05
N SER A 176 -12.66 16.24 -1.99
CA SER A 176 -14.07 15.98 -2.26
C SER A 176 -15.00 16.44 -1.13
N VAL A 177 -14.48 16.41 0.10
CA VAL A 177 -15.13 16.81 1.34
C VAL A 177 -14.16 17.63 2.17
N ASP A 178 -14.67 18.36 3.16
CA ASP A 178 -13.78 19.05 4.09
C ASP A 178 -13.17 18.05 5.09
N LEU A 179 -11.85 17.93 5.07
CA LEU A 179 -11.11 16.98 5.89
C LEU A 179 -10.45 17.66 7.11
N PRO A 180 -10.35 16.96 8.25
CA PRO A 180 -9.58 17.48 9.37
C PRO A 180 -8.08 17.49 9.03
N GLY A 181 -7.36 18.49 9.50
CA GLY A 181 -5.91 18.59 9.27
C GLY A 181 -5.35 19.94 9.66
N THR A 182 -4.03 20.03 9.71
CA THR A 182 -3.33 21.32 9.84
C THR A 182 -3.49 22.10 8.54
N ARG A 183 -3.82 23.39 8.65
CA ARG A 183 -4.05 24.26 7.49
C ARG A 183 -2.93 25.28 7.31
N THR A 184 -2.64 25.63 6.06
CA THR A 184 -1.78 26.76 5.71
C THR A 184 -2.35 28.08 6.26
N ARG A 185 -1.46 29.04 6.55
CA ARG A 185 -1.82 30.36 7.12
C ARG A 185 -1.61 31.53 6.16
N ASP A 186 -1.39 31.23 4.89
CA ASP A 186 -1.13 32.16 3.80
C ASP A 186 -2.40 32.58 3.03
N GLY A 187 -3.56 32.07 3.45
CA GLY A 187 -4.87 32.37 2.85
C GLY A 187 -5.35 31.33 1.84
N THR A 188 -4.55 30.30 1.53
CA THR A 188 -4.94 29.20 0.62
C THR A 188 -5.82 28.14 1.30
N ASP A 189 -5.76 28.06 2.64
CA ASP A 189 -6.51 27.12 3.48
C ASP A 189 -6.41 25.64 3.02
N MET A 190 -5.23 25.28 2.52
CA MET A 190 -4.87 23.92 2.13
C MET A 190 -4.51 23.11 3.37
N ILE A 191 -4.89 21.83 3.40
CA ILE A 191 -4.34 20.92 4.40
C ILE A 191 -2.88 20.69 4.06
N THR A 192 -2.02 20.74 5.07
CA THR A 192 -0.59 20.52 4.91
C THR A 192 -0.05 19.60 6.00
N MET A 193 0.93 18.78 5.64
CA MET A 193 1.66 17.92 6.55
C MET A 193 3.09 17.71 6.04
N PRO A 194 4.05 17.35 6.91
CA PRO A 194 5.39 16.98 6.47
C PRO A 194 5.37 15.88 5.41
N ARG A 195 6.26 15.98 4.42
CA ARG A 195 6.34 15.05 3.29
C ARG A 195 6.63 13.60 3.72
N ASP A 196 7.38 13.42 4.80
CA ASP A 196 7.67 12.11 5.39
C ASP A 196 6.46 11.48 6.10
N GLU A 197 5.43 12.29 6.41
CA GLU A 197 4.14 11.86 6.93
C GLU A 197 3.07 11.71 5.84
N ALA A 198 3.40 11.86 4.55
CA ALA A 198 2.44 11.82 3.44
C ALA A 198 2.40 10.46 2.75
N ILE A 199 1.23 9.79 2.74
CA ILE A 199 1.04 8.52 2.01
C ILE A 199 1.28 8.72 0.51
N CYS A 200 0.85 9.85 -0.04
CA CYS A 200 1.02 10.19 -1.44
C CYS A 200 2.49 10.33 -1.84
N ASN A 201 3.40 10.57 -0.89
CA ASN A 201 4.83 10.60 -1.18
C ASN A 201 5.34 9.26 -1.69
N HIS A 202 4.71 8.13 -1.32
CA HIS A 202 5.04 6.84 -1.92
C HIS A 202 4.67 6.74 -3.41
N VAL A 203 3.58 7.39 -3.83
CA VAL A 203 3.19 7.47 -5.25
C VAL A 203 4.19 8.32 -6.01
N VAL A 204 4.54 9.49 -5.44
CA VAL A 204 5.53 10.40 -6.04
C VAL A 204 6.92 9.77 -6.12
N ALA A 205 7.36 9.09 -5.06
CA ALA A 205 8.65 8.40 -4.99
C ALA A 205 8.77 7.27 -6.03
N ALA A 206 7.73 6.44 -6.15
CA ALA A 206 7.73 5.33 -7.10
C ALA A 206 7.46 5.78 -8.54
N GLY A 207 6.76 6.91 -8.72
CA GLY A 207 6.25 7.35 -10.02
C GLY A 207 5.19 6.42 -10.62
N GLU A 208 4.61 5.56 -9.79
CA GLU A 208 3.64 4.52 -10.16
C GLU A 208 2.46 4.52 -9.18
N ARG A 209 1.34 3.91 -9.59
CA ARG A 209 0.16 3.76 -8.74
C ARG A 209 0.47 3.00 -7.45
N LEU A 210 -0.13 3.44 -6.35
CA LEU A 210 -0.13 2.73 -5.07
C LEU A 210 -1.54 2.29 -4.73
N VAL A 211 -1.74 0.99 -4.59
CA VAL A 211 -3.01 0.41 -4.14
C VAL A 211 -2.79 -0.31 -2.81
N VAL A 212 -3.60 0.05 -1.82
CA VAL A 212 -3.63 -0.53 -0.48
C VAL A 212 -5.08 -0.91 -0.18
N SER A 213 -5.39 -2.19 -0.36
CA SER A 213 -6.75 -2.69 -0.18
C SER A 213 -7.22 -2.71 1.27
N ASP A 214 -6.28 -2.84 2.21
CA ASP A 214 -6.55 -2.85 3.64
C ASP A 214 -5.34 -2.24 4.36
N THR A 215 -5.50 -1.01 4.82
CA THR A 215 -4.46 -0.21 5.48
C THR A 215 -4.12 -0.76 6.87
N LEU A 216 -5.08 -1.40 7.55
CA LEU A 216 -4.86 -2.04 8.85
C LEU A 216 -4.04 -3.33 8.72
N ARG A 217 -3.95 -3.86 7.51
CA ARG A 217 -3.16 -5.05 7.20
C ARG A 217 -1.90 -4.79 6.41
N ASP A 218 -1.75 -3.58 5.87
CA ASP A 218 -0.50 -3.14 5.27
C ASP A 218 0.44 -2.61 6.35
N PRO A 219 1.54 -3.32 6.67
CA PRO A 219 2.40 -2.91 7.77
C PRO A 219 3.14 -1.59 7.51
N ARG A 220 3.15 -1.10 6.26
CA ARG A 220 3.66 0.24 5.91
C ARG A 220 2.76 1.35 6.45
N PHE A 221 1.45 1.09 6.57
CA PHE A 221 0.46 2.14 6.82
C PHE A 221 -0.36 1.95 8.09
N VAL A 222 -0.40 0.76 8.67
CA VAL A 222 -1.21 0.46 9.88
C VAL A 222 -0.97 1.42 11.05
N ASP A 223 0.26 1.90 11.23
CA ASP A 223 0.61 2.85 12.30
C ASP A 223 0.64 4.31 11.82
N HIS A 224 0.38 4.56 10.53
CA HIS A 224 0.57 5.85 9.92
C HIS A 224 -0.45 6.88 10.45
N PRO A 225 -0.03 8.09 10.89
CA PRO A 225 -0.92 9.07 11.50
C PRO A 225 -2.14 9.44 10.64
N ALA A 226 -1.95 9.62 9.33
CA ALA A 226 -3.02 9.98 8.40
C ALA A 226 -4.14 8.92 8.33
N ILE A 227 -3.80 7.62 8.44
CA ILE A 227 -4.77 6.53 8.45
C ILE A 227 -5.74 6.66 9.63
N ARG A 228 -5.23 7.02 10.80
CA ARG A 228 -6.06 7.27 11.99
C ARG A 228 -6.83 8.57 11.91
N LEU A 229 -6.21 9.63 11.38
CA LEU A 229 -6.83 10.96 11.29
C LEU A 229 -8.04 10.97 10.36
N TRP A 230 -7.94 10.26 9.23
CA TRP A 230 -8.98 10.25 8.21
C TRP A 230 -9.82 8.97 8.18
N ASP A 231 -9.56 8.02 9.08
CA ASP A 231 -10.29 6.76 9.17
C ASP A 231 -10.31 6.06 7.81
N THR A 232 -9.10 5.77 7.31
CA THR A 232 -8.85 5.22 5.98
C THR A 232 -8.59 3.71 6.07
N GLY A 233 -9.56 2.89 5.68
CA GLY A 233 -9.43 1.44 5.53
C GLY A 233 -8.84 1.00 4.19
N SER A 234 -9.01 1.78 3.12
CA SER A 234 -8.38 1.51 1.82
C SER A 234 -7.91 2.80 1.13
N TYR A 235 -6.88 2.65 0.29
CA TYR A 235 -6.24 3.75 -0.43
C TYR A 235 -5.87 3.32 -1.86
N ALA A 236 -6.15 4.17 -2.84
CA ALA A 236 -5.60 4.06 -4.19
C ALA A 236 -5.13 5.43 -4.67
N GLY A 237 -3.86 5.56 -5.03
CA GLY A 237 -3.26 6.80 -5.53
C GLY A 237 -2.64 6.62 -6.90
N ALA A 238 -2.92 7.55 -7.82
CA ALA A 238 -2.29 7.63 -9.13
C ALA A 238 -1.40 8.88 -9.23
N PRO A 239 -0.24 8.79 -9.92
CA PRO A 239 0.71 9.89 -10.00
C PRO A 239 0.20 11.05 -10.87
N LEU A 240 0.36 12.28 -10.38
CA LEU A 240 0.17 13.50 -11.19
C LEU A 240 1.46 13.79 -11.93
N LYS A 241 1.50 13.39 -13.20
CA LYS A 241 2.70 13.41 -14.03
C LYS A 241 2.61 14.45 -15.15
N THR A 242 3.54 15.39 -15.19
CA THR A 242 3.68 16.36 -16.28
C THR A 242 4.08 15.70 -17.60
N ALA A 243 3.95 16.43 -18.71
CA ALA A 243 4.31 15.93 -20.05
C ALA A 243 5.80 15.55 -20.19
N ASP A 244 6.70 16.22 -19.47
CA ASP A 244 8.14 15.90 -19.38
C ASP A 244 8.45 14.80 -18.35
N GLY A 245 7.40 14.23 -17.73
CA GLY A 245 7.46 13.03 -16.91
C GLY A 245 7.76 13.25 -15.44
N LYS A 246 7.67 14.49 -14.94
CA LYS A 246 7.85 14.82 -13.52
C LYS A 246 6.57 14.53 -12.75
N VAL A 247 6.68 13.75 -11.67
CA VAL A 247 5.54 13.42 -10.81
C VAL A 247 5.51 14.38 -9.65
N PHE A 248 4.66 15.38 -9.65
CA PHE A 248 4.66 16.42 -8.61
C PHE A 248 3.68 16.14 -7.46
N GLY A 249 2.82 15.15 -7.60
CA GLY A 249 1.73 14.90 -6.68
C GLY A 249 1.01 13.59 -6.96
N ALA A 250 -0.15 13.41 -6.31
CA ALA A 250 -0.98 12.23 -6.52
C ALA A 250 -2.48 12.57 -6.49
N PHE A 251 -3.25 11.83 -7.27
CA PHE A 251 -4.71 11.80 -7.17
C PHE A 251 -5.15 10.53 -6.43
N CYS A 252 -5.83 10.70 -5.30
CA CYS A 252 -6.04 9.64 -4.34
C CYS A 252 -7.52 9.43 -4.01
N LEU A 253 -7.91 8.16 -3.96
CA LEU A 253 -9.19 7.66 -3.50
C LEU A 253 -9.00 7.00 -2.12
N LEU A 254 -9.87 7.32 -1.17
CA LEU A 254 -9.80 6.82 0.19
C LEU A 254 -11.19 6.39 0.67
N ASP A 255 -11.26 5.24 1.32
CA ASP A 255 -12.46 4.71 1.94
C ASP A 255 -12.19 4.27 3.39
N SER A 256 -13.22 4.26 4.22
CA SER A 256 -13.17 3.70 5.59
C SER A 256 -13.15 2.18 5.62
N GLU A 257 -13.67 1.51 4.59
CA GLU A 257 -13.66 0.05 4.53
C GLU A 257 -12.54 -0.50 3.62
N PRO A 258 -12.03 -1.70 3.92
CA PRO A 258 -11.17 -2.42 2.99
C PRO A 258 -11.84 -2.61 1.63
N ARG A 259 -11.07 -2.41 0.56
CA ARG A 259 -11.60 -2.42 -0.82
C ARG A 259 -10.59 -2.99 -1.80
N THR A 260 -11.10 -3.78 -2.75
CA THR A 260 -10.33 -4.17 -3.93
C THR A 260 -10.75 -3.29 -5.10
N PHE A 261 -9.77 -2.76 -5.82
CA PHE A 261 -9.99 -1.99 -7.05
C PHE A 261 -9.77 -2.89 -8.27
N SER A 262 -10.70 -2.86 -9.21
CA SER A 262 -10.58 -3.55 -10.49
C SER A 262 -9.59 -2.83 -11.41
N ASP A 263 -9.08 -3.52 -12.43
CA ASP A 263 -8.19 -2.92 -13.42
C ASP A 263 -8.88 -1.77 -14.20
N GLU A 264 -10.20 -1.86 -14.41
CA GLU A 264 -11.00 -0.81 -15.03
C GLU A 264 -11.08 0.45 -14.16
N GLU A 265 -11.31 0.29 -12.85
CA GLU A 265 -11.27 1.40 -11.89
C GLU A 265 -9.88 2.05 -11.83
N LEU A 266 -8.82 1.24 -11.81
CA LEU A 266 -7.46 1.78 -11.76
C LEU A 266 -7.10 2.52 -13.05
N THR A 267 -7.54 2.02 -14.22
CA THR A 267 -7.37 2.71 -15.51
C THR A 267 -8.13 4.04 -15.53
N LEU A 268 -9.34 4.07 -14.97
CA LEU A 268 -10.12 5.28 -14.84
C LEU A 268 -9.45 6.28 -13.88
N LEU A 269 -8.86 5.80 -12.78
CA LEU A 269 -8.13 6.64 -11.84
C LEU A 269 -6.93 7.31 -12.52
N ASP A 270 -6.18 6.57 -13.32
CA ASP A 270 -5.06 7.11 -14.11
C ASP A 270 -5.55 8.18 -15.11
N SER A 271 -6.69 7.92 -15.78
CA SER A 271 -7.31 8.90 -16.69
C SER A 271 -7.74 10.19 -15.96
N MET A 272 -8.35 10.07 -14.78
CA MET A 272 -8.76 11.25 -14.02
C MET A 272 -7.56 12.00 -13.42
N ALA A 273 -6.46 11.30 -13.10
CA ALA A 273 -5.21 11.94 -12.71
C ALA A 273 -4.61 12.76 -13.86
N ALA A 274 -4.72 12.27 -15.10
CA ALA A 274 -4.36 13.01 -16.30
C ALA A 274 -5.24 14.27 -16.48
N ASP A 275 -6.55 14.18 -16.25
CA ASP A 275 -7.46 15.35 -16.29
C ASP A 275 -7.05 16.43 -15.26
N VAL A 276 -6.64 16.01 -14.06
CA VAL A 276 -6.13 16.92 -13.02
C VAL A 276 -4.86 17.63 -13.50
N VAL A 277 -3.91 16.91 -14.09
CA VAL A 277 -2.68 17.53 -14.62
C VAL A 277 -3.01 18.51 -15.74
N SER A 278 -3.92 18.14 -16.66
CA SER A 278 -4.34 19.01 -17.76
C SER A 278 -4.98 20.30 -17.24
N LEU A 279 -5.84 20.20 -16.22
CA LEU A 279 -6.41 21.38 -15.55
C LEU A 279 -5.34 22.28 -14.94
N ILE A 280 -4.33 21.71 -14.27
CA ILE A 280 -3.28 22.45 -13.56
C ILE A 280 -2.31 23.14 -14.54
N THR A 281 -1.93 22.43 -15.61
CA THR A 281 -0.89 22.89 -16.53
C THR A 281 -1.46 23.69 -17.71
N GLY A 282 -2.74 23.50 -18.02
CA GLY A 282 -3.36 24.03 -19.23
C GLY A 282 -2.95 23.28 -20.51
N ASP A 283 -2.17 22.20 -20.38
CA ASP A 283 -1.77 21.36 -21.50
C ASP A 283 -2.82 20.25 -21.71
N ASP A 284 -3.31 20.09 -22.94
CA ASP A 284 -4.02 18.87 -23.31
C ASP A 284 -3.01 17.71 -23.30
N LEU A 285 -3.10 16.80 -22.33
CA LEU A 285 -2.27 15.60 -22.33
C LEU A 285 -2.63 14.78 -23.57
N VAL A 286 -1.73 14.76 -24.55
CA VAL A 286 -1.87 13.89 -25.71
C VAL A 286 -1.74 12.46 -25.22
N ASP A 287 -2.89 11.80 -25.09
CA ASP A 287 -3.02 10.37 -24.85
C ASP A 287 -2.11 9.64 -25.84
N THR A 288 -0.94 9.21 -25.40
CA THR A 288 -0.08 8.35 -26.20
C THR A 288 -0.63 6.96 -25.96
N PRO A 289 -1.29 6.33 -26.95
CA PRO A 289 -1.88 5.02 -26.74
C PRO A 289 -0.78 4.06 -26.32
N ALA A 290 -0.99 3.36 -25.20
CA ALA A 290 -0.13 2.24 -24.82
C ALA A 290 0.09 1.35 -26.03
N GLN A 291 1.34 1.28 -26.49
CA GLN A 291 1.70 0.48 -27.65
C GLN A 291 1.32 -0.97 -27.33
N PRO A 292 0.37 -1.59 -28.07
CA PRO A 292 -0.04 -2.95 -27.76
C PRO A 292 1.18 -3.86 -27.86
N PRO A 293 1.32 -4.88 -26.99
CA PRO A 293 2.48 -5.75 -27.00
C PRO A 293 2.66 -6.32 -28.40
N GLU A 294 3.86 -6.14 -28.98
CA GLU A 294 4.21 -6.70 -30.28
C GLU A 294 3.88 -8.18 -30.27
N ARG A 295 2.85 -8.56 -31.04
CA ARG A 295 2.53 -9.97 -31.24
C ARG A 295 3.71 -10.61 -31.96
N PRO A 296 4.28 -11.71 -31.43
CA PRO A 296 5.31 -12.43 -32.15
C PRO A 296 4.75 -12.91 -33.50
N PRO A 297 5.56 -12.93 -34.58
CA PRO A 297 5.07 -13.25 -35.90
C PRO A 297 4.42 -14.64 -35.93
N THR A 298 3.13 -14.66 -36.21
CA THR A 298 2.38 -15.89 -36.43
C THR A 298 2.88 -16.52 -37.73
N ASN A 299 3.60 -17.63 -37.63
CA ASN A 299 3.88 -18.51 -38.77
C ASN A 299 2.59 -19.22 -39.20
N THR A 300 1.68 -18.51 -39.84
CA THR A 300 0.54 -19.12 -40.54
C THR A 300 0.90 -19.22 -42.01
N VAL A 301 1.39 -20.38 -42.41
CA VAL A 301 1.62 -20.73 -43.82
C VAL A 301 0.24 -20.84 -44.49
N ALA A 302 -0.10 -19.86 -45.34
CA ALA A 302 -1.26 -19.95 -46.21
C ALA A 302 -1.02 -21.05 -47.26
N GLN A 303 -1.74 -22.16 -47.14
CA GLN A 303 -1.78 -23.19 -48.18
C GLN A 303 -2.60 -22.67 -49.36
N ARG A 304 -2.01 -22.65 -50.57
CA ARG A 304 -2.76 -22.37 -51.80
C ARG A 304 -3.65 -23.55 -52.16
N VAL A 305 -4.92 -23.26 -52.41
CA VAL A 305 -5.89 -24.21 -52.99
C VAL A 305 -5.61 -24.31 -54.50
N PRO A 306 -5.47 -25.52 -55.08
CA PRO A 306 -5.32 -25.70 -56.53
C PRO A 306 -6.66 -25.51 -57.26
N ASP A 307 -6.57 -24.97 -58.48
CA ASP A 307 -7.68 -24.72 -59.42
C ASP A 307 -8.53 -25.96 -59.75
#